data_AF-A0A923TEY9-F1
#
_entry.id   AF-A0A923TEY9-F1
#
_cell.length_a   1.000
_cell.length_b   1.000
_cell.length_c   1.000
_cell.angle_alpha   90.00
_cell.angle_beta   90.00
_cell.angle_gamma   90.00
#
_symmetry.space_group_name_H-M   'P 1'
#
loop_
_entity.id
_entity.type
_entity.pdbx_description
1 polymer ?
#
loop_
_entity_poly.entity_id
_entity_poly.type
_entity_poly.pdbx_seq_one_letter_code
_entity_poly.pdbx_strand_id
1 'polypeptide(L)'
;MLKKILGLSLKLSLVGFTLLAAAGASADEGHRHSETVCSAKSAAICAHLGMPKAIKTTEEAQFIAHVEIANEALVTNMAVALWMPEMGHGSSPVELKDAGKNHYIVSKAYFTMPGTWLVKLSFEFEGVQHNIDIPVEIAE
;
A
#
# COMPACT_ATOMS: atom_id res chain seq x y z
N MET A 1 -47.01 4.78 47.81
CA MET A 1 -47.72 3.48 47.92
C MET A 1 -47.38 2.66 46.68
N LEU A 2 -46.59 1.59 46.83
CA LEU A 2 -47.00 0.19 46.60
C LEU A 2 -47.53 -0.05 45.17
N LYS A 3 -46.89 -0.85 44.31
CA LYS A 3 -46.59 -2.28 44.50
C LYS A 3 -45.50 -2.78 43.54
N LYS A 4 -44.61 -3.59 44.09
CA LYS A 4 -43.75 -4.57 43.40
C LYS A 4 -44.61 -5.62 42.70
N ILE A 5 -44.20 -6.09 41.53
CA ILE A 5 -44.61 -7.38 40.96
C ILE A 5 -43.34 -8.13 40.53
N LEU A 6 -43.05 -9.20 41.27
CA LEU A 6 -42.23 -10.36 40.88
C LEU A 6 -42.76 -10.88 39.52
N GLY A 7 -41.94 -11.13 38.51
CA GLY A 7 -41.01 -12.26 38.49
C GLY A 7 -41.61 -13.37 37.61
N LEU A 8 -41.07 -13.53 36.39
CA LEU A 8 -41.17 -14.81 35.67
C LEU A 8 -39.95 -14.94 34.75
N SER A 9 -39.04 -15.82 35.15
CA SER A 9 -37.92 -16.26 34.33
C SER A 9 -38.44 -17.16 33.21
N LEU A 10 -38.24 -16.76 31.96
CA LEU A 10 -38.30 -17.68 30.82
C LEU A 10 -36.92 -17.75 30.19
N LYS A 11 -36.21 -18.83 30.51
CA LYS A 11 -35.01 -19.25 29.78
C LYS A 11 -35.46 -19.66 28.38
N LEU A 12 -35.11 -18.90 27.35
CA LEU A 12 -35.28 -19.33 25.97
C LEU A 12 -33.90 -19.55 25.33
N SER A 13 -33.81 -20.71 24.71
CA SER A 13 -32.60 -21.42 24.34
C SER A 13 -31.82 -20.72 23.23
N LEU A 14 -30.50 -20.76 23.40
CA LEU A 14 -29.49 -20.44 22.40
C LEU A 14 -29.68 -21.36 21.18
N VAL A 15 -29.95 -20.78 20.00
CA VAL A 15 -29.65 -21.42 18.71
C VAL A 15 -28.74 -20.45 17.99
N GLY A 16 -27.43 -20.73 18.10
CA GLY A 16 -26.40 -20.02 17.38
C GLY A 16 -26.54 -20.28 15.89
N PHE A 17 -26.89 -19.24 15.14
CA PHE A 17 -26.71 -19.22 13.70
C PHE A 17 -25.37 -18.56 13.41
N THR A 18 -24.30 -19.36 13.47
CA THR A 18 -22.97 -18.92 13.03
C THR A 18 -22.99 -18.90 11.50
N LEU A 19 -23.25 -17.72 10.92
CA LEU A 19 -23.00 -17.50 9.50
C LEU A 19 -21.49 -17.55 9.31
N LEU A 20 -20.97 -18.67 8.79
CA LEU A 20 -19.64 -18.67 8.17
C LEU A 20 -19.75 -17.84 6.90
N ALA A 21 -19.40 -16.55 6.99
CA ALA A 21 -19.00 -15.79 5.82
C ALA A 21 -17.67 -16.39 5.34
N ALA A 22 -17.74 -17.30 4.37
CA ALA A 22 -16.58 -17.65 3.58
C ALA A 22 -16.18 -16.38 2.81
N ALA A 23 -15.20 -15.65 3.36
CA ALA A 23 -14.49 -14.63 2.61
C ALA A 23 -13.77 -15.36 1.46
N GLY A 24 -14.41 -15.38 0.29
CA GLY A 24 -13.74 -15.79 -0.93
C GLY A 24 -12.53 -14.88 -1.10
N ALA A 25 -11.33 -15.46 -1.00
CA ALA A 25 -10.12 -14.81 -1.44
C ALA A 25 -10.31 -14.46 -2.92
N SER A 26 -10.55 -13.19 -3.22
CA SER A 26 -10.53 -12.70 -4.59
C SER A 26 -9.07 -12.75 -5.03
N ALA A 27 -8.75 -13.78 -5.82
CA ALA A 27 -7.54 -13.80 -6.63
C ALA A 27 -7.70 -12.74 -7.73
N ASP A 28 -7.49 -11.48 -7.37
CA ASP A 28 -7.25 -10.41 -8.31
C ASP A 28 -5.80 -10.56 -8.79
N GLU A 29 -5.59 -11.40 -9.80
CA GLU A 29 -4.35 -11.44 -10.60
C GLU A 29 -4.32 -10.28 -11.64
N GLY A 30 -5.04 -9.20 -11.37
CA GLY A 30 -5.14 -8.01 -12.20
C GLY A 30 -4.17 -6.91 -11.79
N HIS A 31 -4.05 -5.91 -12.67
CA HIS A 31 -3.31 -4.68 -12.44
C HIS A 31 -3.87 -3.95 -11.21
N ARG A 32 -3.09 -3.86 -10.12
CA ARG A 32 -3.48 -3.21 -8.87
C ARG A 32 -2.77 -1.89 -8.71
N HIS A 33 -3.42 -0.94 -8.04
CA HIS A 33 -2.77 0.30 -7.59
C HIS A 33 -2.64 0.30 -6.07
N SER A 34 -1.56 0.87 -5.55
CA SER A 34 -1.48 1.23 -4.13
C SER A 34 -2.42 2.39 -3.82
N GLU A 35 -2.53 2.74 -2.53
CA GLU A 35 -3.09 4.03 -2.15
C GLU A 35 -2.26 5.19 -2.76
N THR A 36 -2.93 6.29 -3.06
CA THR A 36 -2.29 7.55 -3.44
C THR A 36 -1.86 8.30 -2.18
N VAL A 37 -0.56 8.57 -2.07
CA VAL A 37 0.03 9.29 -0.94
C VAL A 37 0.58 10.63 -1.42
N CYS A 38 0.23 11.71 -0.73
CA CYS A 38 0.65 13.05 -1.12
C CYS A 38 1.86 13.54 -0.33
N SER A 39 2.66 14.39 -0.97
CA SER A 39 3.82 14.99 -0.35
C SER A 39 3.42 15.87 0.84
N ALA A 40 4.12 15.72 1.96
CA ALA A 40 3.94 16.58 3.12
C ALA A 40 4.21 18.08 2.83
N LYS A 41 4.93 18.38 1.74
CA LYS A 41 5.24 19.75 1.31
C LYS A 41 4.19 20.35 0.37
N SER A 42 3.39 19.53 -0.30
CA SER A 42 2.36 19.97 -1.24
C SER A 42 1.35 18.86 -1.47
N ALA A 43 0.08 19.14 -1.14
CA ALA A 43 -1.03 18.22 -1.42
C ALA A 43 -1.38 18.10 -2.91
N ALA A 44 -0.78 18.93 -3.77
CA ALA A 44 -0.93 18.86 -5.22
C ALA A 44 0.08 17.92 -5.89
N ILE A 45 1.01 17.34 -5.12
CA ILE A 45 2.03 16.40 -5.59
C ILE A 45 1.78 15.10 -4.84
N CYS A 46 1.30 14.09 -5.54
CA CYS A 46 1.02 12.78 -4.97
C CYS A 46 1.70 11.67 -5.77
N ALA A 47 1.72 10.47 -5.23
CA ALA A 47 2.24 9.32 -5.93
C ALA A 47 1.52 8.05 -5.52
N HIS A 48 1.50 7.08 -6.42
CA HIS A 48 1.04 5.72 -6.16
C HIS A 48 1.88 4.73 -6.97
N LEU A 49 1.70 3.44 -6.69
CA LEU A 49 2.35 2.36 -7.40
C LEU A 49 1.35 1.64 -8.29
N GLY A 50 1.69 1.45 -9.57
CA GLY A 50 1.00 0.52 -10.46
C GLY A 50 1.69 -0.84 -10.43
N MET A 51 0.99 -1.86 -9.93
CA MET A 51 1.48 -3.22 -9.76
C MET A 51 0.80 -4.13 -10.79
N PRO A 52 1.47 -4.48 -11.91
CA PRO A 52 0.88 -5.33 -12.94
C PRO A 52 0.65 -6.77 -12.46
N LYS A 53 1.30 -7.16 -11.36
CA LYS A 53 1.14 -8.44 -10.67
C LYS A 53 1.21 -8.21 -9.16
N ALA A 54 0.61 -9.12 -8.40
CA ALA A 54 0.81 -9.14 -6.95
C ALA A 54 2.30 -9.32 -6.63
N ILE A 55 2.79 -8.55 -5.67
CA ILE A 55 4.16 -8.67 -5.15
C ILE A 55 4.18 -9.83 -4.14
N LYS A 56 5.19 -10.70 -4.28
CA LYS A 56 5.40 -11.88 -3.43
C LYS A 56 6.80 -11.87 -2.86
N THR A 57 7.02 -12.67 -1.82
CA THR A 57 8.32 -12.72 -1.16
C THR A 57 9.38 -13.55 -1.89
N THR A 58 8.95 -14.40 -2.82
CA THR A 58 9.78 -15.43 -3.46
C THR A 58 10.34 -15.03 -4.83
N GLU A 59 9.96 -13.88 -5.37
CA GLU A 59 10.34 -13.46 -6.72
C GLU A 59 10.68 -11.97 -6.80
N GLU A 60 11.32 -11.58 -7.89
CA GLU A 60 11.53 -10.17 -8.21
C GLU A 60 10.17 -9.48 -8.42
N ALA A 61 9.96 -8.37 -7.73
CA ALA A 61 8.86 -7.46 -7.99
C ALA A 61 9.23 -6.48 -9.12
N GLN A 62 8.27 -6.27 -10.02
CA GLN A 62 8.31 -5.18 -10.99
C GLN A 62 7.02 -4.39 -10.90
N PHE A 63 7.16 -3.07 -10.74
CA PHE A 63 6.03 -2.15 -10.59
C PHE A 63 6.39 -0.78 -11.16
N ILE A 64 5.39 0.09 -11.27
CA ILE A 64 5.53 1.44 -11.78
C ILE A 64 5.35 2.41 -10.61
N ALA A 65 6.34 3.24 -10.33
CA ALA A 65 6.15 4.41 -9.48
C ALA A 65 5.63 5.57 -10.35
N HIS A 66 4.46 6.09 -10.03
CA HIS A 66 3.85 7.21 -10.76
C HIS A 66 3.72 8.41 -9.83
N VAL A 67 4.33 9.54 -10.21
CA VAL A 67 4.16 10.82 -9.52
C VAL A 67 3.14 11.67 -10.25
N GLU A 68 2.03 11.94 -9.56
CA GLU A 68 0.92 12.76 -10.01
C GLU A 68 1.18 14.25 -9.69
N ILE A 69 1.34 15.05 -10.74
CA ILE A 69 1.50 16.51 -10.66
C ILE A 69 0.60 17.14 -11.72
N ALA A 70 0.03 18.31 -11.39
CA ALA A 70 -0.80 19.07 -12.31
C ALA A 70 -0.11 19.30 -13.67
N ASN A 71 -0.88 19.14 -14.75
CA ASN A 71 -0.42 19.29 -16.13
C ASN A 71 0.75 18.37 -16.53
N GLU A 72 0.98 17.26 -15.80
CA GLU A 72 2.08 16.31 -16.06
C GLU A 72 3.47 16.98 -16.03
N ALA A 73 3.64 18.03 -15.21
CA ALA A 73 4.93 18.69 -15.06
C ALA A 73 5.99 17.68 -14.56
N LEU A 74 7.16 17.69 -15.19
CA LEU A 74 8.17 16.65 -14.98
C LEU A 74 8.93 16.84 -13.67
N VAL A 75 9.21 15.73 -12.99
CA VAL A 75 10.12 15.67 -11.85
C VAL A 75 11.52 15.25 -12.30
N THR A 76 12.53 15.56 -11.50
CA THR A 76 13.92 15.18 -11.74
C THR A 76 14.50 14.43 -10.55
N ASN A 77 15.70 13.86 -10.72
CA ASN A 77 16.46 13.22 -9.64
C ASN A 77 15.68 12.12 -8.89
N MET A 78 14.85 11.36 -9.62
CA MET A 78 14.04 10.27 -9.04
C MET A 78 14.93 9.17 -8.47
N ALA A 79 14.64 8.78 -7.23
CA ALA A 79 15.22 7.66 -6.52
C ALA A 79 14.13 6.88 -5.78
N VAL A 80 14.34 5.56 -5.66
CA VAL A 80 13.43 4.66 -4.97
C VAL A 80 14.23 3.82 -3.98
N ALA A 81 13.68 3.65 -2.77
CA ALA A 81 14.21 2.74 -1.77
C ALA A 81 13.09 1.87 -1.19
N LEU A 82 13.41 0.63 -0.86
CA LEU A 82 12.50 -0.29 -0.19
C LEU A 82 12.86 -0.33 1.29
N TRP A 83 11.88 -0.20 2.18
CA TRP A 83 12.13 -0.14 3.63
C TRP A 83 11.07 -0.92 4.40
N MET A 84 11.48 -1.72 5.38
CA MET A 84 10.58 -2.43 6.28
C MET A 84 10.73 -1.84 7.69
N PRO A 85 9.79 -0.98 8.14
CA PRO A 85 9.92 -0.29 9.43
C PRO A 85 10.12 -1.21 10.62
N GLU A 86 9.39 -2.33 10.68
CA GLU A 86 9.44 -3.27 11.80
C GLU A 86 10.81 -3.94 11.95
N MET A 87 11.53 -4.12 10.84
CA MET A 87 12.85 -4.74 10.83
C MET A 87 13.98 -3.72 10.92
N GLY A 88 13.66 -2.43 10.79
CA GLY A 88 14.65 -1.35 10.83
C GLY A 88 15.68 -1.41 9.69
N HIS A 89 15.36 -2.09 8.59
CA HIS A 89 16.19 -2.14 7.39
C HIS A 89 15.34 -2.28 6.12
N GLY A 90 16.00 -2.18 4.96
CA GLY A 90 15.39 -2.28 3.64
C GLY A 90 15.99 -3.38 2.78
N SER A 91 15.68 -3.34 1.49
CA SER A 91 16.33 -4.16 0.46
C SER A 91 16.86 -3.28 -0.67
N SER A 92 17.96 -3.72 -1.28
CA SER A 92 18.69 -2.98 -2.32
C SER A 92 19.61 -3.93 -3.10
N PRO A 93 20.02 -3.58 -4.34
CA PRO A 93 19.65 -2.38 -5.09
C PRO A 93 18.29 -2.53 -5.80
N VAL A 94 17.67 -1.41 -6.17
CA VAL A 94 16.60 -1.37 -7.18
C VAL A 94 17.11 -0.70 -8.46
N GLU A 95 16.50 -1.00 -9.59
CA GLU A 95 16.77 -0.34 -10.86
C GLU A 95 15.56 0.50 -11.28
N LEU A 96 15.85 1.66 -11.87
CA LEU A 96 14.84 2.59 -12.37
C LEU A 96 15.02 2.79 -13.86
N LYS A 97 13.91 2.68 -14.59
CA LYS A 97 13.81 3.07 -15.99
C LYS A 97 12.70 4.09 -16.15
N ASP A 98 13.06 5.29 -16.60
CA ASP A 98 12.09 6.33 -16.95
C ASP A 98 11.22 5.86 -18.14
N ALA A 99 9.90 5.88 -17.95
CA ALA A 99 8.89 5.53 -18.93
C ALA A 99 8.12 6.78 -19.45
N GLY A 100 8.55 7.98 -19.04
CA GLY A 100 7.96 9.26 -19.41
C GLY A 100 6.80 9.68 -18.50
N LYS A 101 6.45 10.96 -18.54
CA LYS A 101 5.31 11.54 -17.80
C LYS A 101 5.30 11.15 -16.32
N ASN A 102 6.45 11.20 -15.65
CA ASN A 102 6.64 10.82 -14.25
C ASN A 102 6.27 9.36 -13.91
N HIS A 103 6.31 8.46 -14.89
CA HIS A 103 6.22 7.02 -14.67
C HIS A 103 7.63 6.41 -14.68
N TYR A 104 7.97 5.68 -13.63
CA TYR A 104 9.26 5.01 -13.49
C TYR A 104 9.02 3.52 -13.28
N ILE A 105 9.52 2.71 -14.20
CA ILE A 105 9.52 1.25 -14.03
C ILE A 105 10.61 0.93 -13.01
N VAL A 106 10.20 0.30 -11.91
CA VAL A 106 11.06 -0.19 -10.84
C VAL A 106 11.24 -1.70 -11.02
N SER A 107 12.49 -2.14 -11.10
CA SER A 107 12.88 -3.55 -11.22
C SER A 107 13.99 -3.91 -10.25
N LYS A 108 14.35 -5.20 -10.17
CA LYS A 108 15.24 -5.74 -9.13
C LYS A 108 14.78 -5.40 -7.71
N ALA A 109 13.48 -5.21 -7.52
CA ALA A 109 12.89 -4.98 -6.21
C ALA A 109 12.57 -6.31 -5.55
N TYR A 110 13.08 -6.55 -4.33
CA TYR A 110 12.89 -7.80 -3.61
C TYR A 110 12.30 -7.52 -2.22
N PHE A 111 11.12 -8.05 -1.96
CA PHE A 111 10.45 -7.94 -0.66
C PHE A 111 10.64 -9.25 0.09
N THR A 112 11.76 -9.40 0.80
CA THR A 112 12.25 -10.73 1.22
C THR A 112 11.48 -11.38 2.37
N MET A 113 10.50 -10.68 2.93
CA MET A 113 9.67 -11.13 4.06
C MET A 113 8.26 -10.53 3.95
N PRO A 114 7.22 -11.24 4.41
CA PRO A 114 5.87 -10.71 4.43
C PRO A 114 5.73 -9.59 5.48
N GLY A 115 4.70 -8.76 5.30
CA GLY A 115 4.36 -7.65 6.20
C GLY A 115 4.32 -6.29 5.50
N THR A 116 4.27 -5.23 6.30
CA THR A 116 4.21 -3.85 5.80
C THR A 116 5.59 -3.37 5.37
N TRP A 117 5.68 -2.98 4.10
CA TRP A 117 6.84 -2.29 3.53
C TRP A 117 6.48 -0.87 3.13
N LEU A 118 7.50 -0.02 3.03
CA LEU A 118 7.42 1.31 2.45
C LEU A 118 8.23 1.32 1.16
N VAL A 119 7.59 1.72 0.07
CA VAL A 119 8.29 2.16 -1.14
C VAL A 119 8.50 3.66 -1.02
N LYS A 120 9.74 4.06 -0.77
CA LYS A 120 10.13 5.45 -0.50
C LYS A 120 10.59 6.09 -1.80
N LEU A 121 9.82 7.06 -2.27
CA LEU A 121 10.15 7.87 -3.44
C LEU A 121 10.82 9.16 -2.99
N SER A 122 11.91 9.52 -3.66
CA SER A 122 12.64 10.78 -3.48
C SER A 122 12.85 11.41 -4.85
N PHE A 123 12.39 12.63 -5.04
CA PHE A 123 12.50 13.35 -6.32
C PHE A 123 12.47 14.86 -6.12
N GLU A 124 12.90 15.60 -7.13
CA GLU A 124 12.89 17.06 -7.13
C GLU A 124 11.81 17.61 -8.07
N PHE A 125 11.12 18.65 -7.63
CA PHE A 125 10.17 19.41 -8.44
C PHE A 125 10.36 20.90 -8.16
N GLU A 126 10.55 21.71 -9.20
CA GLU A 126 10.79 23.16 -9.09
C GLU A 126 11.89 23.55 -8.09
N GLY A 127 12.97 22.76 -8.00
CA GLY A 127 14.08 22.98 -7.07
C GLY A 127 13.80 22.54 -5.63
N VAL A 128 12.64 21.94 -5.35
CA VAL A 128 12.25 21.46 -4.03
C VAL A 128 12.34 19.94 -4.00
N GLN A 129 13.07 19.41 -3.01
CA GLN A 129 13.12 17.96 -2.75
C GLN A 129 11.80 17.50 -2.11
N HIS A 130 11.18 16.46 -2.68
CA HIS A 130 10.03 15.75 -2.14
C HIS A 130 10.42 14.34 -1.72
N ASN A 131 9.76 13.86 -0.66
CA ASN A 131 9.80 12.46 -0.24
C ASN A 131 8.37 11.98 -0.02
N ILE A 132 8.04 10.81 -0.54
CA ILE A 132 6.73 10.16 -0.36
C ILE A 132 6.99 8.70 0.00
N ASP A 133 6.44 8.28 1.14
CA ASP A 133 6.53 6.91 1.62
C ASP A 133 5.19 6.21 1.36
N ILE A 134 5.16 5.27 0.41
CA ILE A 134 3.95 4.55 0.02
C ILE A 134 3.92 3.20 0.73
N PRO A 135 2.94 2.92 1.60
CA PRO A 135 2.82 1.62 2.24
C PRO A 135 2.34 0.56 1.24
N VAL A 136 2.95 -0.62 1.32
CA VAL A 136 2.50 -1.82 0.60
C VAL A 136 2.49 -3.01 1.54
N GLU A 137 1.44 -3.81 1.46
CA GLU A 137 1.30 -5.05 2.22
C GLU A 137 1.74 -6.22 1.37
N ILE A 138 2.77 -6.93 1.83
CA ILE A 138 3.33 -8.09 1.14
C ILE A 138 2.87 -9.36 1.83
N ALA A 139 2.13 -10.19 1.10
CA ALA A 139 1.79 -11.55 1.51
C ALA A 139 2.92 -12.52 1.12
N GLU A 140 2.92 -13.72 1.73
CA GLU A 140 3.89 -14.79 1.45
C GLU A 140 4.04 -15.11 -0.05
#